data_AF-A0A427AII1-F1
#
_entry.id   AF-A0A427AII1-F1
#
_cell.length_a   1.000
_cell.length_b   1.000
_cell.length_c   1.000
_cell.angle_alpha   90.00
_cell.angle_beta   90.00
_cell.angle_gamma   90.00
#
_symmetry.space_group_name_H-M   'P 1'
#
loop_
_entity.id
_entity.type
_entity.pdbx_description
1 polymer ?
#
loop_
_entity_poly.entity_id
_entity_poly.type
_entity_poly.pdbx_seq_one_letter_code
_entity_poly.pdbx_strand_id
1 'polypeptide(L)'
;MSKKVITREEWERKLKDVKISKKDMNKLVMNFLVTEGYVDAAENPDSVFFNLQILDTNPQLYFHLQQQRLIELIRSGNVEEALEFAQEELAPRGEENQKFLEELERTVALLAFDDVKNCPYGELLDVSQRLKTASELNAAILTSQSHEKG
;
A
#
# COMPACT_ATOMS: atom_id res chain seq x y z
N MET A 1 -19.41 -14.22 34.60
CA MET A 1 -17.95 -14.09 34.42
C MET A 1 -17.51 -12.73 34.96
N SER A 2 -16.67 -12.68 35.98
CA SER A 2 -16.17 -11.42 36.54
C SER A 2 -15.07 -10.84 35.66
N LYS A 3 -15.16 -9.55 35.31
CA LYS A 3 -14.09 -8.84 34.61
C LYS A 3 -12.83 -8.83 35.50
N LYS A 4 -11.70 -9.30 34.97
CA LYS A 4 -10.41 -9.14 35.64
C LYS A 4 -10.05 -7.65 35.68
N VAL A 5 -10.01 -7.08 36.87
CA VAL A 5 -9.51 -5.72 37.10
C VAL A 5 -7.98 -5.82 37.22
N ILE A 6 -7.26 -5.13 36.35
CA ILE A 6 -5.79 -5.04 36.39
C ILE A 6 -5.43 -3.70 37.03
N THR A 7 -4.49 -3.69 37.98
CA THR A 7 -4.00 -2.44 38.58
C THR A 7 -3.00 -1.75 37.66
N ARG A 8 -2.76 -0.45 37.90
CA ARG A 8 -1.83 0.34 37.11
C ARG A 8 -0.41 -0.22 37.15
N GLU A 9 0.09 -0.61 38.33
CA GLU A 9 1.44 -1.17 38.48
C GLU A 9 1.58 -2.49 37.72
N GLU A 10 0.52 -3.30 37.75
CA GLU A 10 0.51 -4.58 37.07
C GLU A 10 0.39 -4.44 35.54
N TRP A 11 -0.31 -3.40 35.07
CA TRP A 11 -0.34 -3.00 33.67
C TRP A 11 1.02 -2.49 33.18
N GLU A 12 1.67 -1.60 33.95
CA GLU A 12 2.98 -1.04 33.61
C GLU A 12 4.07 -2.13 33.58
N ARG A 13 4.03 -3.10 34.49
CA ARG A 13 4.90 -4.29 34.45
C ARG A 13 4.68 -5.10 33.16
N LYS A 14 3.43 -5.42 32.83
CA LYS A 14 3.09 -6.15 31.61
C LYS A 14 3.52 -5.39 30.36
N LEU A 15 3.34 -4.07 30.33
CA LEU A 15 3.75 -3.23 29.22
C LEU A 15 5.27 -3.25 29.01
N LYS A 16 6.06 -3.23 30.09
CA LYS A 16 7.53 -3.38 30.01
C LYS A 16 7.98 -4.74 29.47
N ASP A 17 7.19 -5.78 29.72
CA ASP A 17 7.46 -7.13 29.21
C ASP A 17 7.02 -7.31 27.74
N VAL A 18 6.17 -6.41 27.20
CA VAL A 18 5.80 -6.45 25.78
C VAL A 18 6.99 -6.00 24.93
N LYS A 19 7.60 -6.95 24.22
CA LYS A 19 8.58 -6.66 23.18
C LYS A 19 7.88 -6.42 21.85
N ILE A 20 7.52 -5.18 21.56
CA ILE A 20 7.12 -4.78 20.19
C ILE A 20 8.39 -4.52 19.41
N SER A 21 8.62 -5.27 18.33
CA SER A 21 9.80 -5.01 17.49
C SER A 21 9.58 -3.73 16.68
N LYS A 22 10.66 -2.98 16.41
CA LYS A 22 10.63 -1.85 15.47
C LYS A 22 10.06 -2.28 14.11
N LYS A 23 10.31 -3.53 13.71
CA LYS A 23 9.80 -4.15 12.48
C LYS A 23 8.26 -4.27 12.47
N ASP A 24 7.65 -4.69 13.57
CA ASP A 24 6.19 -4.79 13.71
C ASP A 24 5.52 -3.41 13.67
N MET A 25 6.15 -2.43 14.31
CA MET A 25 5.68 -1.04 14.30
C MET A 25 5.78 -0.44 12.90
N ASN A 26 6.90 -0.66 12.21
CA ASN A 26 7.09 -0.22 10.84
C ASN A 26 6.03 -0.81 9.89
N LYS A 27 5.66 -2.09 10.08
CA LYS A 27 4.59 -2.73 9.32
C LYS A 27 3.23 -2.05 9.55
N LEU A 28 2.89 -1.77 10.80
CA LEU A 28 1.62 -1.13 11.14
C LEU A 28 1.52 0.25 10.49
N VAL A 29 2.62 1.01 10.52
CA VAL A 29 2.69 2.33 9.88
C VAL A 29 2.56 2.21 8.36
N MET A 30 3.24 1.26 7.72
CA MET A 30 3.11 1.05 6.27
C MET A 30 1.69 0.65 5.86
N ASN A 31 1.05 -0.25 6.61
CA ASN A 31 -0.33 -0.62 6.38
C ASN A 31 -1.26 0.60 6.49
N PHE A 32 -1.05 1.44 7.50
CA PHE A 32 -1.81 2.67 7.67
C PHE A 32 -1.62 3.63 6.50
N LEU A 33 -0.38 3.89 6.09
CA LEU A 33 -0.08 4.81 4.98
C LEU A 33 -0.77 4.37 3.69
N VAL A 34 -0.70 3.08 3.32
CA VAL A 34 -1.36 2.58 2.11
C VAL A 34 -2.89 2.59 2.25
N THR A 35 -3.42 2.19 3.41
CA THR A 35 -4.88 2.16 3.65
C THR A 35 -5.49 3.56 3.57
N GLU A 36 -4.78 4.57 4.04
CA GLU A 36 -5.22 5.97 4.01
C GLU A 36 -4.90 6.67 2.68
N GLY A 37 -4.15 6.03 1.77
CA GLY A 37 -3.79 6.60 0.46
C GLY A 37 -2.53 7.48 0.48
N TYR A 38 -1.75 7.47 1.55
CA TYR A 38 -0.44 8.15 1.63
C TYR A 38 0.68 7.30 1.03
N VAL A 39 0.51 6.87 -0.23
CA VAL A 39 1.45 5.95 -0.90
C VAL A 39 2.84 6.58 -1.04
N ASP A 40 2.92 7.87 -1.37
CA ASP A 40 4.18 8.62 -1.48
C ASP A 40 5.01 8.58 -0.19
N ALA A 41 4.35 8.62 0.97
CA ALA A 41 5.02 8.54 2.27
C ALA A 41 5.53 7.12 2.58
N ALA A 42 4.87 6.10 2.01
CA ALA A 42 5.28 4.70 2.11
C ALA A 42 6.52 4.43 1.23
N GLU A 43 6.67 5.15 0.11
CA GLU A 43 7.75 5.00 -0.88
C GLU A 43 8.90 6.02 -0.73
N ASN A 44 8.85 6.93 0.24
CA ASN A 44 9.87 7.96 0.39
C ASN A 44 11.26 7.35 0.71
N PRO A 45 12.32 7.57 -0.11
CA PRO A 45 13.65 7.00 0.10
C PRO A 45 14.32 7.32 1.45
N ASP A 46 14.03 8.48 2.03
CA ASP A 46 14.53 8.93 3.33
C ASP A 46 13.72 8.33 4.50
N SER A 47 12.61 7.65 4.19
CA SER A 47 11.76 7.01 5.17
C SER A 47 12.42 5.75 5.74
N VAL A 48 12.28 5.55 7.05
CA VAL A 48 12.72 4.32 7.74
C VAL A 48 11.99 3.06 7.24
N PHE A 49 10.99 3.21 6.37
CA PHE A 49 10.19 2.14 5.78
C PHE A 49 10.58 1.77 4.33
N PHE A 50 11.35 2.61 3.64
CA PHE A 50 11.73 2.40 2.22
C PHE A 50 12.62 1.19 1.97
N ASN A 51 13.43 0.80 2.96
CA ASN A 51 14.30 -0.37 2.91
C ASN A 51 13.56 -1.72 2.98
N LEU A 52 12.31 -1.77 2.53
CA LEU A 52 11.64 -3.03 2.22
C LEU A 52 12.29 -3.60 0.95
N GLN A 53 13.39 -4.35 1.09
CA GLN A 53 13.96 -5.23 0.04
C GLN A 53 12.90 -6.13 -0.64
N ILE A 54 11.73 -6.23 -0.03
CA ILE A 54 10.53 -6.90 -0.52
C ILE A 54 10.00 -6.26 -1.82
N LEU A 55 10.15 -4.95 -2.01
CA LEU A 55 9.74 -4.27 -3.26
C LEU A 55 10.68 -4.64 -4.42
N ASP A 56 11.99 -4.69 -4.15
CA ASP A 56 13.00 -5.12 -5.12
C ASP A 56 12.84 -6.60 -5.52
N THR A 57 12.24 -7.40 -4.65
CA THR A 57 12.05 -8.85 -4.84
C THR A 57 10.62 -9.23 -5.25
N ASN A 58 9.70 -8.26 -5.37
CA ASN A 58 8.32 -8.49 -5.78
C ASN A 58 7.80 -7.40 -6.75
N PRO A 59 8.10 -7.54 -8.06
CA PRO A 59 7.66 -6.59 -9.09
C PRO A 59 6.15 -6.38 -9.16
N GLN A 60 5.36 -7.41 -8.79
CA GLN A 60 3.90 -7.30 -8.76
C GLN A 60 3.41 -6.38 -7.64
N LEU A 61 3.95 -6.54 -6.43
CA LEU A 61 3.60 -5.67 -5.31
C LEU A 61 4.00 -4.22 -5.60
N TYR A 62 5.19 -4.02 -6.16
CA TYR A 62 5.64 -2.69 -6.58
C TYR A 62 4.66 -2.07 -7.59
N PHE A 63 4.27 -2.82 -8.64
CA PHE A 63 3.30 -2.34 -9.62
C PHE A 63 1.97 -1.93 -8.96
N HIS A 64 1.41 -2.76 -8.08
CA HIS A 64 0.15 -2.46 -7.40
C HIS A 64 0.24 -1.24 -6.47
N LEU A 65 1.40 -0.97 -5.85
CA LEU A 65 1.63 0.24 -5.07
C LEU A 65 1.67 1.49 -5.96
N GLN A 66 2.45 1.46 -7.05
CA GLN A 66 2.45 2.58 -8.01
C GLN A 66 1.07 2.80 -8.64
N GLN A 67 0.33 1.73 -8.93
CA GLN A 67 -1.05 1.82 -9.41
C GLN A 67 -1.95 2.48 -8.36
N GLN A 68 -1.81 2.13 -7.07
CA GLN A 68 -2.55 2.80 -5.99
C GLN A 68 -2.21 4.29 -5.94
N ARG A 69 -0.94 4.67 -6.10
CA ARG A 69 -0.52 6.07 -6.17
C ARG A 69 -1.17 6.81 -7.34
N LEU A 70 -1.19 6.21 -8.53
CA LEU A 70 -1.90 6.76 -9.69
C LEU A 70 -3.39 6.97 -9.38
N ILE A 71 -4.04 6.01 -8.72
CA ILE A 71 -5.45 6.13 -8.30
C ILE A 71 -5.64 7.34 -7.35
N GLU A 72 -4.71 7.61 -6.43
CA GLU A 72 -4.80 8.78 -5.55
C GLU A 72 -4.62 10.10 -6.31
N LEU A 73 -3.72 10.16 -7.30
CA LEU A 73 -3.57 11.32 -8.19
C LEU A 73 -4.84 11.58 -9.01
N ILE A 74 -5.50 10.52 -9.47
CA ILE A 74 -6.79 10.62 -10.16
C ILE A 74 -7.86 11.15 -9.19
N ARG A 75 -7.90 10.67 -7.94
CA ARG A 75 -8.86 11.13 -6.92
C ARG A 75 -8.66 12.60 -6.53
N SER A 76 -7.42 13.09 -6.52
CA SER A 76 -7.14 14.50 -6.20
C SER A 76 -7.52 15.45 -7.34
N GLY A 77 -7.83 14.92 -8.53
CA GLY A 77 -8.13 15.71 -9.72
C GLY A 77 -6.88 16.23 -10.44
N ASN A 78 -5.69 15.77 -10.05
CA ASN A 78 -4.42 16.16 -10.67
C ASN A 78 -4.18 15.37 -11.97
N VAL A 79 -4.97 15.63 -13.01
CA VAL A 79 -4.95 14.84 -14.26
C VAL A 79 -3.58 14.87 -14.95
N GLU A 80 -2.93 16.02 -15.01
CA GLU A 80 -1.65 16.18 -15.70
C GLU A 80 -0.54 15.37 -15.01
N GLU A 81 -0.44 15.49 -13.69
CA GLU A 81 0.49 14.71 -12.85
C GLU A 81 0.21 13.20 -12.93
N ALA A 82 -1.07 12.81 -12.93
CA ALA A 82 -1.47 11.41 -13.07
C ALA A 82 -1.03 10.82 -14.42
N LEU A 83 -1.16 11.57 -15.52
CA LEU A 83 -0.76 11.13 -16.86
C LEU A 83 0.76 11.04 -17.01
N GLU A 84 1.49 12.03 -16.50
CA GLU A 84 2.95 12.01 -16.49
C GLU A 84 3.46 10.81 -15.68
N PHE A 85 2.95 10.62 -14.47
CA PHE A 85 3.29 9.48 -13.62
C PHE A 85 2.98 8.13 -14.27
N ALA A 86 1.81 7.99 -14.92
CA ALA A 86 1.45 6.76 -15.61
C ALA A 86 2.43 6.42 -16.75
N GLN A 87 2.91 7.43 -17.48
CA GLN A 87 3.86 7.26 -18.58
C GLN A 87 5.27 6.94 -18.10
N GLU A 88 5.76 7.65 -17.08
CA GLU A 88 7.14 7.48 -16.61
C GLU A 88 7.32 6.22 -15.77
N GLU A 89 6.34 5.88 -14.93
CA GLU A 89 6.50 4.79 -13.96
C GLU A 89 5.77 3.51 -14.38
N LEU A 90 4.52 3.58 -14.83
CA LEU A 90 3.71 2.38 -15.04
C LEU A 90 3.80 1.81 -16.46
N ALA A 91 3.92 2.67 -17.48
CA ALA A 91 3.96 2.23 -18.87
C ALA A 91 5.13 1.27 -19.19
N PRO A 92 6.39 1.53 -18.77
CA PRO A 92 7.50 0.60 -19.03
C PRO A 92 7.25 -0.80 -18.45
N ARG A 93 6.57 -0.87 -17.30
CA ARG A 93 6.24 -2.13 -16.62
C ARG A 93 5.06 -2.84 -17.30
N GLY A 94 4.14 -2.09 -17.90
CA GLY A 94 3.08 -2.63 -18.75
C GLY A 94 3.61 -3.26 -20.03
N GLU A 95 4.63 -2.66 -20.66
CA GLU A 95 5.28 -3.21 -21.86
C GLU A 95 5.92 -4.59 -21.61
N GLU A 96 6.45 -4.81 -20.41
CA GLU A 96 7.07 -6.08 -20.01
C GLU A 96 6.04 -7.15 -19.56
N ASN A 97 4.81 -6.76 -19.23
CA ASN A 97 3.80 -7.65 -18.67
C ASN A 97 2.37 -7.27 -19.09
N GLN A 98 1.77 -8.10 -19.94
CA GLN A 98 0.41 -7.92 -20.44
C GLN A 98 -0.65 -7.70 -19.34
N LYS A 99 -0.53 -8.36 -18.18
CA LYS A 99 -1.48 -8.19 -17.07
C LYS A 99 -1.36 -6.80 -16.45
N PHE A 100 -0.15 -6.27 -16.35
CA PHE A 100 0.10 -4.93 -15.84
C PHE A 100 -0.42 -3.88 -16.82
N LEU A 101 -0.25 -4.11 -18.12
CA LEU A 101 -0.84 -3.25 -19.14
C LEU A 101 -2.37 -3.19 -19.02
N GLU A 102 -3.05 -4.34 -18.91
CA GLU A 102 -4.50 -4.39 -18.73
C GLU A 102 -4.98 -3.68 -17.45
N GLU A 103 -4.19 -3.74 -16.37
CA GLU A 103 -4.49 -3.02 -15.12
C GLU A 103 -4.25 -1.51 -15.23
N LEU A 104 -3.20 -1.10 -15.94
CA LEU A 104 -2.90 0.29 -16.23
C LEU A 104 -3.98 0.92 -17.10
N GLU A 105 -4.40 0.25 -18.17
CA GLU A 105 -5.47 0.70 -19.07
C GLU A 105 -6.78 0.95 -18.30
N ARG A 106 -7.15 0.03 -17.40
CA ARG A 106 -8.33 0.20 -16.52
C ARG A 106 -8.22 1.41 -15.61
N THR A 107 -7.02 1.67 -15.09
CA THR A 107 -6.76 2.78 -14.18
C THR A 107 -6.80 4.12 -14.92
N VAL A 108 -6.12 4.21 -16.07
CA VAL A 108 -6.10 5.43 -16.90
C VAL A 108 -7.47 5.69 -17.53
N ALA A 109 -8.26 4.65 -17.80
CA ALA A 109 -9.64 4.83 -18.27
C ALA A 109 -10.49 5.66 -17.30
N LEU A 110 -10.18 5.69 -15.99
CA LEU A 110 -10.87 6.56 -15.02
C LEU A 110 -10.77 8.05 -15.39
N LEU A 111 -9.67 8.47 -16.02
CA LEU A 111 -9.46 9.86 -16.46
C LEU A 111 -10.37 10.26 -17.64
N ALA A 112 -10.93 9.29 -18.37
CA ALA A 112 -11.76 9.55 -19.54
C ALA A 112 -13.25 9.78 -19.20
N PHE A 113 -13.65 9.67 -17.92
CA PHE A 113 -15.04 9.83 -17.48
C PHE A 113 -15.19 11.01 -16.53
N ASP A 114 -16.08 11.94 -16.86
CA ASP A 114 -16.43 13.06 -15.97
C ASP A 114 -17.17 12.60 -14.70
N ASP A 115 -17.97 11.53 -14.80
CA ASP A 115 -18.63 10.87 -13.68
C ASP A 115 -18.13 9.45 -13.53
N VAL A 116 -17.31 9.25 -12.49
CA VAL A 116 -16.74 7.98 -12.07
C VAL A 116 -17.79 6.88 -11.89
N LYS A 117 -19.03 7.22 -11.50
CA LYS A 117 -20.11 6.23 -11.32
C LYS A 117 -20.52 5.54 -12.63
N ASN A 118 -20.26 6.19 -13.76
CA ASN A 118 -20.52 5.65 -15.08
C ASN A 118 -19.29 4.94 -15.67
N CYS A 119 -18.13 5.03 -15.01
CA CYS A 119 -16.94 4.30 -15.40
C CYS A 119 -17.08 2.83 -14.99
N PRO A 120 -16.84 1.86 -15.91
CA PRO A 120 -16.86 0.44 -15.57
C PRO A 120 -15.82 0.04 -14.51
N TYR A 121 -14.83 0.90 -14.25
CA TYR A 121 -13.75 0.65 -13.30
C TYR A 121 -13.83 1.55 -12.05
N GLY A 122 -14.98 2.20 -11.81
CA GLY A 122 -15.17 3.10 -10.66
C GLY A 122 -14.90 2.45 -9.29
N GLU A 123 -14.96 1.12 -9.19
CA GLU A 123 -14.57 0.35 -8.00
C GLU A 123 -13.10 0.52 -7.59
N LEU A 124 -12.20 0.87 -8.52
CA LEU A 124 -10.80 1.19 -8.21
C LEU A 124 -10.67 2.41 -7.29
N LEU A 125 -11.68 3.28 -7.30
CA LEU A 125 -11.73 4.47 -6.45
C LEU A 125 -12.34 4.19 -5.06
N ASP A 126 -12.81 2.96 -4.80
CA ASP A 126 -13.32 2.56 -3.48
C ASP A 126 -12.20 2.29 -2.46
N VAL A 127 -12.55 2.35 -1.17
CA VAL A 127 -11.65 1.99 -0.07
C VAL A 127 -11.20 0.53 -0.15
N SER A 128 -12.00 -0.37 -0.74
CA SER A 128 -11.65 -1.78 -0.94
C SER A 128 -10.36 -1.96 -1.73
N GLN A 129 -10.08 -1.07 -2.69
CA GLN A 129 -8.86 -1.12 -3.47
C GLN A 129 -7.63 -0.81 -2.60
N ARG A 130 -7.69 0.22 -1.74
CA ARG A 130 -6.62 0.52 -0.76
C ARG A 130 -6.39 -0.63 0.21
N LEU A 131 -7.47 -1.24 0.70
CA LEU A 131 -7.40 -2.40 1.60
C LEU A 131 -6.76 -3.62 0.94
N LYS A 132 -7.02 -3.85 -0.35
CA LYS A 132 -6.40 -4.93 -1.13
C LYS A 132 -4.89 -4.72 -1.22
N THR A 133 -4.45 -3.55 -1.69
CA THR A 133 -3.02 -3.21 -1.82
C THR A 133 -2.30 -3.29 -0.46
N ALA A 134 -2.93 -2.78 0.61
CA ALA A 134 -2.39 -2.87 1.96
C ALA A 134 -2.28 -4.33 2.45
N SER A 135 -3.24 -5.19 2.11
CA SER A 135 -3.20 -6.62 2.45
C SER A 135 -2.09 -7.36 1.71
N GLU A 136 -1.86 -7.06 0.44
CA GLU A 136 -0.77 -7.63 -0.36
C GLU A 136 0.60 -7.22 0.21
N LEU A 137 0.77 -5.93 0.53
CA LEU A 137 1.96 -5.42 1.20
C LEU A 137 2.18 -6.13 2.55
N ASN A 138 1.13 -6.27 3.36
CA ASN A 138 1.22 -6.97 4.65
C ASN A 138 1.63 -8.44 4.51
N ALA A 139 1.12 -9.14 3.51
CA ALA A 139 1.46 -10.53 3.24
C ALA A 139 2.92 -10.65 2.82
N ALA A 140 3.38 -9.80 1.90
CA ALA A 140 4.77 -9.79 1.45
C ALA A 140 5.73 -9.45 2.61
N ILE A 141 5.35 -8.50 3.48
CA ILE A 141 6.08 -8.19 4.70
C ILE A 141 6.19 -9.40 5.61
N LEU A 142 5.13 -10.20 5.81
CA LEU A 142 5.18 -11.40 6.66
C LEU A 142 6.06 -12.52 6.08
N THR A 143 5.97 -12.72 4.77
CA THR A 143 6.74 -13.76 4.08
C THR A 143 8.23 -13.51 4.21
N SER A 144 8.69 -12.27 3.98
CA SER A 144 10.12 -11.95 4.10
C SER A 144 10.69 -12.19 5.51
N GLN A 145 9.89 -12.02 6.57
CA GLN A 145 10.36 -12.26 7.95
C GLN A 145 10.35 -13.73 8.35
N SER A 146 9.55 -14.56 7.70
CA SER A 146 9.53 -16.01 7.94
C SER A 146 10.85 -16.66 7.48
N HIS A 147 11.49 -16.09 6.45
CA HIS A 147 12.78 -16.54 5.93
C HIS A 147 13.99 -16.07 6.74
N GLU A 148 13.87 -15.09 7.64
CA GLU A 148 14.98 -14.65 8.53
C GLU A 148 15.15 -15.52 9.78
N LYS A 149 14.32 -16.55 9.98
CA LYS A 149 14.42 -17.49 11.14
C LYS A 149 15.02 -18.86 10.80
N GLY A 150 15.70 -19.00 9.66
CA GLY A 150 16.43 -20.21 9.25
C GLY A 150 17.89 -20.17 9.63
#